data_AF-A0AAD4Q6W9-F1
#
_entry.id   AF-A0AAD4Q6W9-F1
#
_cell.length_a   1.000
_cell.length_b   1.000
_cell.length_c   1.000
_cell.angle_alpha   90.00
_cell.angle_beta   90.00
_cell.angle_gamma   90.00
#
_symmetry.space_group_name_H-M   'P 1'
#
loop_
_entity.id
_entity.type
_entity.pdbx_description
1 polymer ?
#
loop_
_entity_poly.entity_id
_entity_poly.type
_entity_poly.pdbx_seq_one_letter_code
_entity_poly.pdbx_strand_id
1 'polypeptide(L)'
;MSHGTPSGLAAMPAARSQCAPRFSGQDDEILEEFLQEYEDLADGNGLSERQKVETILRYVPRSLQKLWSMLPGYVNVRWHHFRAQLEELYPDIAGCTRCMCQGLSQFVELSLTDDDFHAEFFKGFHAENQDILADQVFNINPHHPANQPFDAQDVLSAAR
;
A
#
# COMPACT_ATOMS: atom_id res chain seq x y z
N MET A 1 39.03 2.16 26.25
CA MET A 1 37.61 2.54 26.41
C MET A 1 36.87 1.83 25.30
N SER A 2 36.26 0.68 25.60
CA SER A 2 35.54 -0.11 24.59
C SER A 2 34.17 0.54 24.41
N HIS A 3 34.00 1.30 23.33
CA HIS A 3 32.66 1.72 22.91
C HIS A 3 31.95 0.45 22.45
N GLY A 4 31.09 -0.12 23.30
CA GLY A 4 30.18 -1.15 22.88
C GLY A 4 29.31 -0.56 21.78
N THR A 5 29.53 -0.99 20.54
CA THR A 5 28.63 -0.64 19.45
C THR A 5 27.23 -1.02 19.89
N PRO A 6 26.26 -0.09 19.92
CA PRO A 6 24.89 -0.48 20.21
C PRO A 6 24.49 -1.54 19.18
N SER A 7 23.83 -2.60 19.63
CA SER A 7 23.27 -3.65 18.76
C SER A 7 21.76 -3.66 18.90
N GLY A 8 21.04 -4.12 17.87
CA GLY A 8 19.59 -4.15 17.83
C GLY A 8 18.96 -2.79 17.49
N LEU A 9 17.73 -2.56 17.97
CA LEU A 9 16.91 -1.39 17.61
C LEU A 9 17.58 -0.02 17.85
N ALA A 10 18.47 0.07 18.84
CA ALA A 10 19.19 1.31 19.19
C ALA A 10 20.34 1.64 18.24
N ALA A 11 20.75 0.69 17.41
CA ALA A 11 21.82 0.81 16.43
C ALA A 11 21.32 1.26 15.05
N MET A 12 20.01 1.10 14.80
CA MET A 12 19.36 1.56 13.57
C MET A 12 19.44 3.09 13.45
N PRO A 13 19.73 3.62 12.25
CA PRO A 13 19.80 5.06 12.05
C PRO A 13 18.45 5.72 12.34
N ALA A 14 18.51 6.93 12.91
CA ALA A 14 17.31 7.73 13.08
C ALA A 14 16.68 8.04 11.72
N ALA A 15 15.35 8.01 11.61
CA ALA A 15 14.58 8.26 10.39
C ALA A 15 14.91 9.56 9.62
N ARG A 16 15.62 10.50 10.26
CA ARG A 16 16.02 11.80 9.70
C ARG A 16 17.54 11.91 9.48
N SER A 17 18.26 10.83 9.71
CA SER A 17 19.70 10.75 9.47
C SER A 17 19.97 10.66 7.97
N GLN A 18 21.09 11.22 7.52
CA GLN A 18 21.52 11.08 6.13
C GLN A 18 21.94 9.64 5.79
N CYS A 19 22.24 8.82 6.81
CA CYS A 19 22.56 7.40 6.64
C CYS A 19 21.34 6.48 6.82
N ALA A 20 20.12 7.05 6.87
CA ALA A 20 18.91 6.26 6.97
C ALA A 20 18.39 5.91 5.57
N PRO A 21 18.01 4.65 5.33
CA PRO A 21 17.28 4.32 4.12
C PRO A 21 16.00 5.14 4.08
N ARG A 22 15.57 5.56 2.90
CA ARG A 22 14.35 6.34 2.73
C ARG A 22 13.64 5.90 1.47
N PHE A 23 12.33 5.77 1.58
CA PHE A 23 11.46 5.54 0.44
C PHE A 23 10.27 6.49 0.54
N SER A 24 10.08 7.30 -0.49
CA SER A 24 8.98 8.25 -0.60
C SER A 24 7.84 7.76 -1.49
N GLY A 25 8.08 6.71 -2.27
CA GLY A 25 7.11 6.13 -3.20
C GLY A 25 6.95 6.95 -4.46
N GLN A 26 7.99 7.68 -4.87
CA GLN A 26 8.03 8.38 -6.15
C GLN A 26 8.34 7.39 -7.28
N ASP A 27 7.91 7.71 -8.50
CA ASP A 27 8.05 6.82 -9.67
C ASP A 27 9.52 6.58 -10.09
N ASP A 28 10.46 7.41 -9.63
CA ASP A 28 11.91 7.25 -9.86
C ASP A 28 12.62 6.39 -8.79
N GLU A 29 11.93 6.02 -7.70
CA GLU A 29 12.48 5.19 -6.64
C GLU A 29 12.14 3.70 -6.88
N ILE A 30 13.15 2.84 -6.85
CA ILE A 30 12.97 1.39 -6.98
C ILE A 30 12.72 0.80 -5.58
N LEU A 31 11.51 0.27 -5.34
CA LEU A 31 11.16 -0.31 -4.05
C LEU A 31 12.09 -1.47 -3.66
N GLU A 32 12.44 -2.34 -4.60
CA GLU A 32 13.30 -3.50 -4.35
C GLU A 32 14.67 -3.07 -3.81
N GLU A 33 15.28 -2.03 -4.39
CA GLU A 33 16.57 -1.49 -3.93
C GLU A 33 16.47 -0.95 -2.50
N PHE A 34 15.40 -0.21 -2.19
CA PHE A 34 15.15 0.27 -0.83
C PHE A 34 14.95 -0.88 0.18
N LEU A 35 14.15 -1.89 -0.18
CA LEU A 35 13.88 -3.03 0.69
C LEU A 35 15.16 -3.83 0.97
N GLN A 36 16.02 -3.97 -0.04
CA GLN A 36 17.30 -4.64 0.08
C GLN A 36 18.27 -3.84 0.97
N GLU A 37 18.42 -2.54 0.74
CA GLU A 37 19.26 -1.66 1.58
C GLU A 37 18.82 -1.68 3.05
N TYR A 38 17.51 -1.62 3.28
CA TYR A 38 16.93 -1.73 4.61
C TYR A 38 17.23 -3.09 5.26
N GLU A 39 17.08 -4.19 4.51
CA GLU A 39 17.31 -5.54 5.01
C GLU A 39 18.78 -5.76 5.39
N ASP A 40 19.72 -5.37 4.53
CA ASP A 40 21.16 -5.45 4.80
C ASP A 40 21.55 -4.66 6.06
N LEU A 41 20.96 -3.47 6.21
CA LEU A 41 21.13 -2.64 7.41
C LEU A 41 20.55 -3.30 8.66
N ALA A 42 19.35 -3.86 8.57
CA ALA A 42 18.69 -4.52 9.69
C ALA A 42 19.45 -5.78 10.14
N ASP A 43 19.92 -6.58 9.18
CA ASP A 43 20.72 -7.77 9.43
C ASP A 43 22.10 -7.42 10.00
N GLY A 44 22.75 -6.39 9.46
CA GLY A 44 24.01 -5.84 10.01
C GLY A 44 23.88 -5.36 11.46
N ASN A 45 22.68 -4.96 11.88
CA ASN A 45 22.37 -4.55 13.26
C ASN A 45 21.73 -5.66 14.12
N GLY A 46 21.55 -6.88 13.56
CA GLY A 46 21.02 -8.04 14.28
C GLY A 46 19.54 -7.95 14.63
N LEU A 47 18.73 -7.33 13.78
CA LEU A 47 17.28 -7.26 13.97
C LEU A 47 16.60 -8.59 13.64
N SER A 48 15.66 -8.99 14.49
CA SER A 48 14.72 -10.09 14.20
C SER A 48 13.67 -9.70 13.15
N GLU A 49 13.02 -10.69 12.50
CA GLU A 49 11.94 -10.44 11.53
C GLU A 49 10.87 -9.48 12.08
N ARG A 50 10.50 -9.65 13.35
CA ARG A 50 9.55 -8.76 14.02
C ARG A 50 10.02 -7.32 14.06
N GLN A 51 11.27 -7.13 14.46
CA GLN A 51 11.86 -5.80 14.53
C GLN A 51 12.01 -5.19 13.14
N LYS A 52 12.21 -6.02 12.10
CA LYS A 52 12.23 -5.54 10.72
C LYS A 52 10.89 -4.91 10.35
N VAL A 53 9.81 -5.67 10.51
CA VAL A 53 8.44 -5.21 10.22
C VAL A 53 8.06 -3.95 11.01
N GLU A 54 8.41 -3.88 12.29
CA GLU A 54 8.07 -2.73 13.15
C GLU A 54 8.90 -1.46 12.82
N THR A 55 10.15 -1.61 12.35
CA THR A 55 11.05 -0.47 12.15
C THR A 55 11.05 0.08 10.74
N ILE A 56 10.70 -0.70 9.73
CA ILE A 56 10.71 -0.22 8.35
C ILE A 56 9.78 0.98 8.13
N LEU A 57 8.67 1.06 8.87
CA LEU A 57 7.74 2.20 8.82
C LEU A 57 8.40 3.54 9.19
N ARG A 58 9.54 3.52 9.89
CA ARG A 58 10.29 4.74 10.25
C ARG A 58 10.91 5.42 9.04
N TYR A 59 11.14 4.67 7.96
CA TYR A 59 11.87 5.10 6.77
C TYR A 59 10.97 5.51 5.60
N VAL A 60 9.65 5.51 5.83
CA VAL A 60 8.64 5.90 4.84
C VAL A 60 7.75 7.04 5.35
N PRO A 61 7.18 7.87 4.47
CA PRO A 61 6.26 8.95 4.84
C PRO A 61 4.99 8.41 5.50
N ARG A 62 4.31 9.27 6.28
CA ARG A 62 3.12 8.91 7.08
C ARG A 62 1.99 8.27 6.26
N SER A 63 1.80 8.71 5.02
CA SER A 63 0.83 8.14 4.08
C SER A 63 1.12 6.65 3.83
N LEU A 64 2.37 6.33 3.49
CA LEU A 64 2.82 4.94 3.30
C LEU A 64 2.82 4.14 4.59
N GLN A 65 3.14 4.76 5.74
CA GLN A 65 3.03 4.06 7.04
C GLN A 65 1.62 3.52 7.27
N LYS A 66 0.60 4.34 6.99
CA LYS A 66 -0.80 3.93 7.14
C LYS A 66 -1.11 2.77 6.19
N LEU A 67 -0.77 2.90 4.90
CA LEU A 67 -0.97 1.84 3.90
C LEU A 67 -0.32 0.53 4.32
N TRP A 68 0.98 0.57 4.64
CA TRP A 68 1.79 -0.59 4.97
C TRP A 68 1.34 -1.25 6.28
N SER A 69 0.86 -0.47 7.25
CA SER A 69 0.35 -1.01 8.52
C SER A 69 -0.94 -1.84 8.39
N MET A 70 -1.68 -1.68 7.28
CA MET A 70 -2.89 -2.43 7.01
C MET A 70 -2.62 -3.78 6.33
N LEU A 71 -1.38 -4.05 5.91
CA LEU A 71 -1.04 -5.25 5.16
C LEU A 71 -0.99 -6.50 6.06
N PRO A 72 -1.50 -7.66 5.62
CA PRO A 72 -1.49 -8.88 6.40
C PRO A 72 -0.08 -9.32 6.84
N GLY A 73 0.96 -9.05 6.04
CA GLY A 73 2.35 -9.33 6.38
C GLY A 73 2.85 -8.50 7.56
N TYR A 74 2.35 -7.26 7.70
CA TYR A 74 2.65 -6.40 8.85
C TYR A 74 1.98 -6.95 10.12
N VAL A 75 0.68 -7.26 10.03
CA VAL A 75 -0.11 -7.79 11.16
C VAL A 75 0.42 -9.14 11.65
N ASN A 76 0.86 -10.01 10.73
CA ASN A 76 1.42 -11.31 11.06
C ASN A 76 2.90 -11.25 11.47
N VAL A 77 3.53 -10.06 11.40
CA VAL A 77 4.90 -9.83 11.87
C VAL A 77 5.91 -10.75 11.17
N ARG A 78 5.69 -10.99 9.87
CA ARG A 78 6.52 -11.85 9.02
C ARG A 78 7.17 -11.01 7.95
N TRP A 79 8.48 -10.79 8.09
CA TRP A 79 9.23 -9.92 7.18
C TRP A 79 9.13 -10.40 5.75
N HIS A 80 9.39 -11.69 5.49
CA HIS A 80 9.33 -12.23 4.12
C HIS A 80 7.95 -12.11 3.46
N HIS A 81 6.88 -12.34 4.22
CA HIS A 81 5.51 -12.20 3.72
C HIS A 81 5.14 -10.73 3.49
N PHE A 82 5.58 -9.85 4.39
CA PHE A 82 5.40 -8.41 4.24
C PHE A 82 6.16 -7.86 3.03
N ARG A 83 7.41 -8.28 2.84
CA ARG A 83 8.24 -7.91 1.69
C ARG A 83 7.57 -8.31 0.37
N ALA A 84 7.11 -9.56 0.25
CA ALA A 84 6.40 -10.02 -0.94
C ALA A 84 5.14 -9.19 -1.24
N GLN A 85 4.35 -8.84 -0.21
CA GLN A 85 3.17 -7.98 -0.38
C GLN A 85 3.53 -6.57 -0.81
N LEU A 86 4.65 -6.02 -0.33
CA LEU A 86 5.13 -4.72 -0.78
C LEU A 86 5.57 -4.79 -2.26
N GLU A 87 6.29 -5.84 -2.66
CA GLU A 87 6.68 -6.06 -4.05
C GLU A 87 5.45 -6.24 -4.98
N GLU A 88 4.37 -6.87 -4.51
CA GLU A 88 3.10 -6.94 -5.25
C GLU A 88 2.39 -5.58 -5.39
N LEU A 89 2.51 -4.69 -4.39
CA LEU A 89 1.90 -3.35 -4.42
C LEU A 89 2.65 -2.35 -5.30
N TYR A 90 3.95 -2.56 -5.49
CA TYR A 90 4.82 -1.73 -6.32
C TYR A 90 5.54 -2.62 -7.34
N PRO A 91 4.80 -3.18 -8.31
CA PRO A 91 5.41 -3.96 -9.37
C PRO A 91 6.40 -3.09 -10.13
N ASP A 92 7.60 -3.61 -10.30
CA ASP A 92 8.77 -2.94 -10.85
C ASP A 92 8.41 -2.09 -12.10
N ILE A 93 8.45 -0.76 -11.96
CA ILE A 93 8.07 0.18 -13.03
C ILE A 93 9.06 0.05 -14.20
N ALA A 94 10.26 -0.50 -13.95
CA ALA A 94 11.24 -0.84 -14.98
C ALA A 94 10.69 -1.84 -16.02
N GLY A 95 9.75 -2.72 -15.64
CA GLY A 95 9.04 -3.61 -16.56
C GLY A 95 7.78 -2.99 -17.19
N CYS A 96 7.27 -1.89 -16.65
CA CYS A 96 6.00 -1.30 -17.03
C CYS A 96 6.15 -0.08 -17.96
N THR A 97 6.96 -0.21 -19.01
CA THR A 97 6.86 0.70 -20.17
C THR A 97 5.62 0.44 -21.03
N ARG A 98 4.77 -0.54 -20.67
CA ARG A 98 3.50 -0.77 -21.34
C ARG A 98 2.58 -1.56 -20.42
N CYS A 99 1.37 -1.04 -20.21
CA CYS A 99 0.19 -1.69 -19.62
C CYS A 99 -0.03 -1.46 -18.11
N MET A 100 -0.81 -0.41 -17.81
CA MET A 100 -1.71 -0.23 -16.64
C MET A 100 -1.18 0.37 -15.31
N CYS A 101 0.08 0.79 -15.19
CA CYS A 101 0.52 1.57 -14.01
C CYS A 101 0.05 3.05 -13.98
N GLN A 102 -0.87 3.46 -14.85
CA GLN A 102 -1.50 4.79 -14.79
C GLN A 102 -2.62 4.90 -13.72
N GLY A 103 -3.05 3.77 -13.14
CA GLY A 103 -4.20 3.76 -12.20
C GLY A 103 -3.88 4.11 -10.75
N LEU A 104 -2.65 3.89 -10.26
CA LEU A 104 -2.34 4.00 -8.82
C LEU A 104 -1.82 5.37 -8.40
N SER A 105 -1.12 6.10 -9.29
CA SER A 105 -0.69 7.48 -9.02
C SER A 105 -1.87 8.45 -8.93
N GLN A 106 -3.04 8.09 -9.47
CA GLN A 106 -4.27 8.90 -9.35
C GLN A 106 -5.02 8.64 -8.03
N PHE A 107 -4.77 7.53 -7.34
CA PHE A 107 -5.48 7.18 -6.09
C PHE A 107 -4.76 7.64 -4.82
N VAL A 108 -3.45 7.87 -4.85
CA VAL A 108 -2.70 8.34 -3.67
C VAL A 108 -2.93 9.83 -3.37
N GLU A 109 -3.36 10.62 -4.36
CA GLU A 109 -3.63 12.06 -4.20
C GLU A 109 -5.08 12.39 -3.81
N LEU A 110 -5.96 11.40 -3.86
CA LEU A 110 -7.37 11.58 -3.61
C LEU A 110 -7.72 10.98 -2.25
N SER A 111 -7.59 11.81 -1.21
CA SER A 111 -8.26 11.66 0.10
C SER A 111 -9.79 11.73 -0.08
N LEU A 112 -10.33 10.88 -0.93
CA LEU A 112 -11.76 10.80 -1.17
C LEU A 112 -12.39 10.13 0.04
N THR A 113 -13.44 10.77 0.53
CA THR A 113 -14.37 10.15 1.46
C THR A 113 -14.90 8.85 0.85
N ASP A 114 -15.27 7.90 1.70
CA ASP A 114 -15.79 6.57 1.34
C ASP A 114 -16.80 6.64 0.17
N ASP A 115 -17.71 7.62 0.21
CA ASP A 115 -18.68 7.88 -0.85
C ASP A 115 -18.05 8.22 -2.22
N ASP A 116 -17.00 9.05 -2.26
CA ASP A 116 -16.33 9.40 -3.52
C ASP A 116 -15.58 8.19 -4.11
N PHE A 117 -15.01 7.33 -3.27
CA PHE A 117 -14.40 6.07 -3.72
C PHE A 117 -15.43 5.16 -4.40
N HIS A 118 -16.61 5.00 -3.79
CA HIS A 118 -17.71 4.21 -4.35
C HIS A 118 -18.24 4.80 -5.66
N ALA A 119 -18.34 6.13 -5.76
CA ALA A 119 -18.75 6.82 -6.97
C ALA A 119 -17.74 6.62 -8.12
N GLU A 120 -16.44 6.76 -7.84
CA GLU A 120 -15.39 6.57 -8.84
C GLU A 120 -15.24 5.09 -9.25
N PHE A 121 -15.44 4.15 -8.31
CA PHE A 121 -15.45 2.72 -8.60
C PHE A 121 -16.54 2.34 -9.61
N PHE A 122 -17.77 2.83 -9.42
CA PHE A 122 -18.88 2.58 -10.34
C PHE A 122 -18.63 3.22 -11.73
N LYS A 123 -18.01 4.41 -11.76
CA LYS A 123 -17.62 5.10 -13.01
C LYS A 123 -16.55 4.36 -13.81
N GLY A 124 -15.78 3.46 -13.18
CA GLY A 124 -14.77 2.64 -13.84
C GLY A 124 -15.32 1.60 -14.83
N PHE A 125 -16.62 1.27 -14.76
CA PHE A 125 -17.26 0.36 -15.70
C PHE A 125 -17.68 1.05 -17.01
N HIS A 126 -17.70 0.33 -18.12
CA HIS A 126 -18.26 0.83 -19.38
C HIS A 126 -19.74 1.23 -19.18
N ALA A 127 -20.16 2.38 -19.74
CA ALA A 127 -21.50 2.97 -19.55
C ALA A 127 -22.66 2.01 -19.84
N GLU A 128 -22.46 1.06 -20.75
CA GLU A 128 -23.44 0.04 -21.14
C GLU A 128 -23.67 -0.99 -20.03
N ASN A 129 -22.63 -1.28 -19.24
CA ASN A 129 -22.69 -2.19 -18.10
C ASN A 129 -23.15 -1.47 -16.83
N GLN A 130 -22.95 -0.15 -16.74
CA GLN A 130 -23.43 0.64 -15.60
C GLN A 130 -24.96 0.61 -15.49
N ASP A 131 -25.68 0.66 -16.61
CA ASP A 131 -27.16 0.61 -16.61
C ASP A 131 -27.67 -0.75 -16.11
N ILE A 132 -27.03 -1.84 -16.56
CA ILE A 132 -27.35 -3.22 -16.15
C ILE A 132 -27.01 -3.45 -14.68
N LEU A 133 -25.84 -2.98 -14.24
CA LEU A 133 -25.40 -3.10 -12.85
C LEU A 133 -26.25 -2.25 -11.90
N ALA A 134 -26.68 -1.05 -12.32
CA ALA A 134 -27.58 -0.22 -11.54
C ALA A 134 -28.91 -0.94 -11.28
N ASP A 135 -29.51 -1.57 -12.29
CA ASP A 135 -30.77 -2.31 -12.14
C ASP A 135 -30.61 -3.55 -11.24
N GLN A 136 -29.50 -4.27 -11.37
CA GLN A 136 -29.19 -5.43 -10.54
C GLN A 136 -28.89 -5.08 -9.08
N VAL A 137 -28.11 -4.02 -8.84
CA VAL A 137 -27.82 -3.52 -7.49
C VAL A 137 -29.09 -2.98 -6.82
N PHE A 138 -29.96 -2.30 -7.57
CA PHE A 138 -31.25 -1.84 -7.06
C PHE A 138 -32.18 -3.00 -6.67
N ASN A 139 -32.11 -4.13 -7.38
CA ASN A 139 -32.82 -5.35 -6.99
C ASN A 139 -32.25 -6.03 -5.73
N ILE A 140 -30.94 -5.92 -5.48
CA ILE A 140 -30.27 -6.46 -4.28
C ILE A 140 -30.54 -5.57 -3.05
N ASN A 141 -30.60 -4.25 -3.24
CA ASN A 141 -30.86 -3.29 -2.17
C ASN A 141 -31.89 -2.22 -2.59
N PRO A 142 -33.19 -2.53 -2.54
CA PRO A 142 -34.26 -1.65 -3.04
C PRO A 142 -34.51 -0.40 -2.18
N HIS A 143 -33.85 -0.30 -1.02
CA HIS A 143 -33.93 0.85 -0.13
C HIS A 143 -32.74 1.81 -0.27
N HIS A 144 -31.85 1.58 -1.24
CA HIS A 144 -30.70 2.44 -1.47
C HIS A 144 -31.13 3.86 -1.91
N PRO A 145 -30.69 4.92 -1.21
CA PRO A 145 -31.07 6.28 -1.55
C PRO A 145 -30.42 6.71 -2.87
N ALA A 146 -31.22 7.25 -3.80
CA ALA A 146 -30.79 7.64 -5.16
C ALA A 146 -29.68 8.71 -5.22
N ASN A 147 -29.40 9.40 -4.10
CA ASN A 147 -28.37 10.42 -4.00
C ASN A 147 -27.06 9.92 -3.37
N GLN A 148 -26.93 8.61 -3.13
CA GLN A 148 -25.74 8.01 -2.56
C GLN A 148 -25.10 7.03 -3.56
N PRO A 149 -23.77 6.98 -3.68
CA PRO A 149 -23.09 6.01 -4.52
C PRO A 149 -23.33 4.57 -4.04
N PHE A 150 -23.29 3.62 -4.97
CA PHE A 150 -23.49 2.21 -4.68
C PHE A 150 -22.25 1.64 -3.97
N ASP A 151 -22.49 0.86 -2.91
CA ASP A 151 -21.41 0.16 -2.21
C ASP A 151 -20.67 -0.80 -3.16
N ALA A 152 -19.34 -0.82 -3.07
CA ALA A 152 -18.51 -1.59 -3.99
C ALA A 152 -18.73 -3.11 -3.85
N GLN A 153 -19.10 -3.59 -2.65
CA GLN A 153 -19.41 -4.98 -2.37
C GLN A 153 -20.73 -5.39 -3.05
N ASP A 154 -21.72 -4.51 -3.05
CA ASP A 154 -23.02 -4.74 -3.70
C ASP A 154 -22.87 -4.75 -5.23
N VAL A 155 -22.08 -3.81 -5.79
CA VAL A 155 -21.76 -3.78 -7.23
C VAL A 155 -21.03 -5.05 -7.66
N LEU A 156 -20.06 -5.53 -6.87
CA LEU A 156 -19.35 -6.79 -7.14
C LEU A 156 -20.25 -8.02 -7.03
N SER A 157 -21.26 -7.97 -6.16
CA SER A 157 -22.23 -9.06 -6.01
C SER A 157 -23.24 -9.09 -7.15
N ALA A 158 -23.59 -7.93 -7.70
CA ALA A 158 -24.46 -7.79 -8.87
C ALA A 158 -23.78 -8.20 -10.18
N ALA A 159 -22.47 -7.99 -10.32
CA ALA A 159 -21.71 -8.26 -11.53
C ALA A 159 -21.44 -9.76 -11.81
N ARG A 160 -22.13 -10.68 -11.12
CA ARG A 160 -21.85 -12.12 -11.12
C ARG A 160 -22.80 -12.95 -11.96
#